data_AF-A0A7S3U579-F1
#
_entry.id   AF-A0A7S3U579-F1
#
_cell.length_a   1.000
_cell.length_b   1.000
_cell.length_c   1.000
_cell.angle_alpha   90.00
_cell.angle_beta   90.00
_cell.angle_gamma   90.00
#
_symmetry.space_group_name_H-M   'P 1'
#
loop_
_entity.id
_entity.type
_entity.pdbx_description
1 polymer ?
#
loop_
_entity_poly.entity_id
_entity_poly.type
_entity_poly.pdbx_seq_one_letter_code
_entity_poly.pdbx_strand_id
1 'polypeptide(L)'
;APQRAAQTAEGCRWTGAMRHHVAQPAASSQALPRQALQLCQEGDAIVLYWAVDAKKLRGSDKGLVSPPFDLPFPEPTPFKIMLVPRGGMSFGKAGGKGSIVLKCGIAMGQP
;
A
#
# COMPACT_ATOMS: atom_id res chain seq x y z
N ALA A 1 -40.53 5.34 5.44
CA ALA A 1 -39.51 4.28 5.33
C ALA A 1 -38.96 4.26 3.91
N PRO A 2 -37.64 4.37 3.72
CA PRO A 2 -36.98 3.73 2.61
C PRO A 2 -35.99 2.67 3.09
N GLN A 3 -35.79 1.70 2.21
CA GLN A 3 -35.36 0.35 2.47
C GLN A 3 -33.85 0.23 2.65
N ARG A 4 -33.47 -0.57 3.65
CA ARG A 4 -32.13 -1.07 3.95
C ARG A 4 -31.66 -1.98 2.81
N ALA A 5 -30.62 -1.58 2.08
CA ALA A 5 -29.90 -2.46 1.17
C ALA A 5 -28.53 -2.76 1.80
N ALA A 6 -28.48 -3.86 2.54
CA ALA A 6 -27.25 -4.46 3.04
C ALA A 6 -26.43 -4.95 1.83
N GLN A 7 -25.32 -4.28 1.55
CA GLN A 7 -24.31 -4.78 0.62
C GLN A 7 -23.42 -5.74 1.40
N THR A 8 -23.69 -7.03 1.27
CA THR A 8 -22.80 -8.09 1.73
C THR A 8 -21.61 -8.14 0.77
N ALA A 9 -20.48 -7.60 1.20
CA ALA A 9 -19.21 -7.82 0.52
C ALA A 9 -18.75 -9.24 0.85
N GLU A 10 -19.07 -10.18 -0.04
CA GLU A 10 -18.57 -11.54 0.03
C GLU A 10 -17.06 -11.56 -0.22
N GLY A 11 -16.34 -12.21 0.69
CA GLY A 11 -14.90 -12.09 0.85
C GLY A 11 -14.07 -12.62 -0.31
N CYS A 12 -12.93 -11.98 -0.53
CA CYS A 12 -11.85 -12.47 -1.37
C CYS A 12 -11.22 -13.73 -0.75
N ARG A 13 -11.76 -14.91 -1.06
CA ARG A 13 -11.14 -16.19 -0.76
C ARG A 13 -10.66 -16.84 -2.06
N TRP A 14 -9.35 -16.85 -2.28
CA TRP A 14 -8.75 -17.59 -3.40
C TRP A 14 -8.32 -18.97 -2.89
N THR A 15 -9.11 -20.01 -3.18
CA THR A 15 -8.69 -21.41 -3.06
C THR A 15 -8.51 -22.00 -4.46
N GLY A 16 -7.37 -22.64 -4.68
CA GLY A 16 -6.93 -23.10 -6.00
C GLY A 16 -7.76 -24.22 -6.62
N ALA A 17 -7.66 -24.27 -7.95
CA ALA A 17 -7.91 -25.37 -8.90
C ALA A 17 -9.36 -25.81 -9.16
N MET A 18 -10.02 -25.22 -10.17
CA MET A 18 -10.31 -25.86 -11.47
C MET A 18 -11.17 -24.94 -12.37
N ARG A 19 -11.09 -25.20 -13.66
CA ARG A 19 -11.46 -24.34 -14.79
C ARG A 19 -12.98 -24.17 -14.92
N HIS A 20 -13.47 -22.94 -14.78
CA HIS A 20 -14.66 -22.47 -15.48
C HIS A 20 -14.37 -21.05 -15.99
N HIS A 21 -14.62 -20.81 -17.28
CA HIS A 21 -14.54 -19.49 -17.91
C HIS A 21 -15.50 -18.53 -17.21
N VAL A 22 -14.98 -17.77 -16.25
CA VAL A 22 -15.60 -16.53 -15.79
C VAL A 22 -14.97 -15.41 -16.61
N ALA A 23 -15.78 -14.74 -17.41
CA ALA A 23 -15.39 -13.53 -18.13
C ALA A 23 -14.76 -12.56 -17.13
N GLN A 24 -13.47 -12.34 -17.28
CA GLN A 24 -12.71 -11.37 -16.53
C GLN A 24 -13.34 -10.00 -16.82
N PRO A 25 -13.92 -9.27 -15.84
CA PRO A 25 -14.14 -7.85 -16.06
C PRO A 25 -12.76 -7.27 -16.34
N ALA A 26 -12.61 -6.65 -17.51
CA ALA A 26 -11.41 -5.96 -17.91
C ALA A 26 -11.17 -4.79 -16.94
N ALA A 27 -10.62 -5.10 -15.77
CA ALA A 27 -9.91 -4.13 -14.98
C ALA A 27 -8.74 -3.71 -15.86
N SER A 28 -8.91 -2.52 -16.42
CA SER A 28 -7.94 -1.81 -17.24
C SER A 28 -6.54 -2.06 -16.71
N SER A 29 -5.72 -2.73 -17.52
CA SER A 29 -4.29 -2.88 -17.29
C SER A 29 -3.61 -1.52 -17.48
N GLN A 30 -3.95 -0.56 -16.63
CA GLN A 30 -3.21 0.67 -16.51
C GLN A 30 -1.95 0.33 -15.72
N ALA A 31 -0.80 0.50 -16.37
CA ALA A 31 0.49 0.42 -15.71
C ALA A 31 0.46 1.39 -14.53
N LEU A 32 0.28 0.85 -13.32
CA LEU A 32 0.31 1.61 -12.09
C LEU A 32 1.62 2.41 -12.09
N PRO A 33 1.59 3.70 -11.73
CA PRO A 33 2.80 4.53 -11.70
C PRO A 33 3.89 3.82 -10.89
N ARG A 34 5.16 4.01 -11.26
CA ARG A 34 6.35 3.31 -10.73
C ARG A 34 6.52 3.33 -9.19
N GLN A 35 5.67 4.05 -8.47
CA GLN A 35 5.61 4.13 -7.01
C GLN A 35 4.15 4.10 -6.52
N ALA A 36 3.32 3.26 -7.12
CA ALA A 36 1.91 3.14 -6.75
C ALA A 36 1.75 2.66 -5.30
N LEU A 37 0.78 3.28 -4.63
CA LEU A 37 0.37 2.97 -3.29
C LEU A 37 -1.15 2.78 -3.30
N GLN A 38 -1.62 1.69 -2.71
CA GLN A 38 -3.03 1.33 -2.66
C GLN A 38 -3.39 0.94 -1.23
N LEU A 39 -4.50 1.48 -0.73
CA LEU A 39 -5.12 1.05 0.52
C LEU A 39 -6.36 0.20 0.20
N CYS A 40 -6.57 -0.85 0.97
CA CYS A 40 -7.84 -1.56 1.03
C CYS A 40 -8.17 -1.97 2.46
N GLN A 41 -9.46 -2.15 2.73
CA GLN A 41 -9.93 -2.66 4.01
C GLN A 41 -10.12 -4.18 3.90
N GLU A 42 -9.51 -4.93 4.81
CA GLU A 42 -9.64 -6.39 4.91
C GLU A 42 -10.14 -6.73 6.32
N GLY A 43 -11.46 -6.90 6.45
CA GLY A 43 -12.11 -7.08 7.76
C GLY A 43 -11.91 -5.84 8.64
N ASP A 44 -11.28 -6.04 9.79
CA ASP A 44 -10.95 -4.98 10.77
C ASP A 44 -9.53 -4.40 10.57
N ALA A 45 -8.84 -4.81 9.51
CA ALA A 45 -7.50 -4.33 9.18
C ALA A 45 -7.51 -3.43 7.94
N ILE A 46 -6.59 -2.47 7.91
CA ILE A 46 -6.27 -1.70 6.71
C ILE A 46 -4.98 -2.26 6.14
N VAL A 47 -5.03 -2.69 4.89
CA VAL A 47 -3.90 -3.24 4.17
C VAL A 47 -3.38 -2.20 3.18
N LEU A 48 -2.08 -1.95 3.24
CA LEU A 48 -1.38 -1.04 2.36
C LEU A 48 -0.45 -1.82 1.43
N TYR A 49 -0.65 -1.65 0.12
CA TYR A 49 0.27 -2.13 -0.90
C TYR A 49 1.08 -0.95 -1.44
N TRP A 50 2.40 -1.00 -1.29
CA TRP A 50 3.29 -0.01 -1.87
C TRP A 50 4.33 -0.70 -2.76
N ALA A 51 4.26 -0.42 -4.05
CA ALA A 51 5.20 -0.94 -5.03
C ALA A 51 6.52 -0.17 -4.98
N VAL A 52 7.63 -0.91 -4.82
CA VAL A 52 8.98 -0.37 -4.75
C VAL A 52 9.85 -1.03 -5.82
N ASP A 53 10.64 -0.23 -6.54
CA ASP A 53 11.62 -0.75 -7.49
C ASP A 53 12.70 -1.56 -6.76
N ALA A 54 12.78 -2.86 -7.07
CA ALA A 54 13.75 -3.78 -6.49
C ALA A 54 15.22 -3.33 -6.68
N LYS A 55 15.52 -2.53 -7.71
CA LYS A 55 16.87 -1.97 -7.93
C LYS A 55 17.26 -1.03 -6.78
N LYS A 56 16.32 -0.28 -6.22
CA LYS A 56 16.56 0.63 -5.08
C LYS A 56 16.89 -0.14 -3.80
N LEU A 57 16.24 -1.29 -3.60
CA LEU A 57 16.53 -2.19 -2.48
C LEU A 57 17.87 -2.94 -2.61
N ARG A 58 18.53 -2.84 -3.76
CA ARG A 58 19.87 -3.42 -4.00
C ARG A 58 20.93 -2.35 -4.23
N GLY A 59 20.54 -1.07 -4.20
CA GLY A 59 21.36 0.06 -4.64
C GLY A 59 21.97 0.87 -3.50
N SER A 60 22.32 2.12 -3.83
CA SER A 60 22.93 3.08 -2.91
C SER A 60 21.91 3.87 -2.08
N ASP A 61 20.60 3.67 -2.30
CA ASP A 61 19.54 4.35 -1.56
C ASP A 61 19.67 4.12 -0.05
N LYS A 62 19.64 5.20 0.73
CA LYS A 62 19.71 5.18 2.21
C LYS A 62 18.33 5.21 2.88
N GLY A 63 17.28 5.20 2.09
CA GLY A 63 15.90 5.23 2.54
C GLY A 63 14.95 5.42 1.37
N LEU A 64 13.75 4.89 1.48
CA LEU A 64 12.69 5.07 0.50
C LEU A 64 11.45 5.58 1.23
N VAL A 65 10.71 6.49 0.61
CA VAL A 65 9.51 7.09 1.19
C VAL A 65 8.35 6.87 0.23
N SER A 66 7.21 6.43 0.75
CA SER A 66 5.98 6.29 -0.04
C SER A 66 5.41 7.66 -0.40
N PRO A 67 4.51 7.73 -1.42
CA PRO A 67 3.56 8.82 -1.48
C PRO A 67 2.81 8.98 -0.14
N PRO A 68 2.38 10.20 0.22
CA PRO A 68 1.48 10.41 1.35
C PRO A 68 0.16 9.64 1.15
N PHE A 69 -0.45 9.18 2.24
CA PHE A 69 -1.76 8.55 2.25
C PHE A 69 -2.50 8.84 3.56
N ASP A 70 -3.81 8.76 3.53
CA ASP A 70 -4.65 9.00 4.71
C ASP A 70 -5.16 7.67 5.28
N LEU A 71 -5.27 7.60 6.60
CA LEU A 71 -5.91 6.51 7.32
C LEU A 71 -7.23 7.05 7.92
N PRO A 72 -8.25 6.20 8.15
CA PRO A 72 -9.57 6.59 8.63
C PRO A 72 -9.54 6.89 10.15
N PHE A 73 -8.70 7.83 10.55
CA PHE A 73 -8.75 8.44 11.87
C PHE A 73 -9.75 9.60 11.86
N PRO A 74 -10.29 10.01 13.03
CA PRO A 74 -11.21 11.14 13.12
C PRO A 74 -10.65 12.43 12.53
N GLU A 75 -9.35 12.67 12.71
CA GLU A 75 -8.65 13.84 12.18
C GLU A 75 -7.86 13.47 10.92
N PRO A 76 -8.00 14.22 9.81
CA PRO A 76 -7.27 13.97 8.58
C PRO A 76 -5.78 14.20 8.79
N THR A 77 -5.05 13.11 8.98
CA THR A 77 -3.61 13.11 9.25
C THR A 77 -2.90 12.39 8.12
N PRO A 78 -2.02 13.06 7.35
CA PRO A 78 -1.29 12.40 6.29
C PRO A 78 -0.22 11.48 6.89
N PHE A 79 -0.16 10.26 6.38
CA PHE A 79 0.85 9.27 6.71
C PHE A 79 1.82 9.03 5.56
N LYS A 80 3.03 8.59 5.89
CA LYS A 80 4.01 8.05 4.93
C LYS A 80 4.64 6.81 5.51
N ILE A 81 4.91 5.82 4.66
CA ILE A 81 5.80 4.72 5.00
C ILE A 81 7.21 5.06 4.56
N MET A 82 8.18 4.74 5.40
CA MET A 82 9.59 4.76 5.08
C MET A 82 10.18 3.36 5.17
N LEU A 83 10.91 2.94 4.14
CA LEU A 83 11.86 1.84 4.26
C LEU A 83 13.21 2.43 4.68
N VAL A 84 13.79 1.87 5.73
CA VAL A 84 15.10 2.27 6.25
C VAL A 84 16.05 1.07 6.24
N PRO A 85 17.20 1.15 5.56
CA PRO A 85 18.17 0.05 5.53
C PRO A 85 18.74 -0.24 6.92
N ARG A 86 19.00 -1.52 7.20
CA ARG A 86 19.58 -1.94 8.47
C ARG A 86 21.02 -1.43 8.60
N GLY A 87 21.36 -0.88 9.76
CA GLY A 87 22.72 -0.41 10.06
C GLY A 87 23.07 0.98 9.50
N GLY A 88 22.08 1.79 9.12
CA GLY A 88 22.28 3.21 8.77
C GLY A 88 23.06 3.48 7.47
N MET A 89 23.30 2.45 6.67
CA MET A 89 24.01 2.51 5.39
C MET A 89 23.01 2.56 4.21
N SER A 90 23.40 2.08 3.03
CA SER A 90 22.48 1.89 1.90
C SER A 90 21.82 0.51 1.93
N PHE A 91 20.71 0.33 1.23
CA PHE A 91 20.06 -0.98 1.07
C PHE A 91 20.99 -2.04 0.47
N GLY A 92 21.81 -1.68 -0.52
CA GLY A 92 22.81 -2.59 -1.09
C GLY A 92 23.80 -3.09 -0.04
N LYS A 93 24.33 -2.20 0.82
CA LYS A 93 25.22 -2.58 1.93
C LYS A 93 24.52 -3.39 3.02
N ALA A 94 23.21 -3.18 3.19
CA ALA A 94 22.39 -3.95 4.12
C ALA A 94 21.89 -5.29 3.52
N GLY A 95 22.31 -5.65 2.29
CA GLY A 95 21.84 -6.86 1.61
C GLY A 95 20.33 -6.85 1.36
N GLY A 96 19.75 -5.67 1.08
CA GLY A 96 18.32 -5.45 0.92
C GLY A 96 17.50 -5.53 2.20
N LYS A 97 18.13 -5.65 3.37
CA LYS A 97 17.45 -5.76 4.66
C LYS A 97 17.24 -4.37 5.28
N GLY A 98 16.11 -4.20 5.93
CA GLY A 98 15.74 -2.94 6.58
C GLY A 98 14.52 -3.07 7.46
N SER A 99 14.03 -1.93 7.91
CA SER A 99 12.82 -1.78 8.71
C SER A 99 11.80 -0.92 7.96
N ILE A 100 10.53 -1.16 8.26
CA ILE A 100 9.41 -0.33 7.82
C ILE A 100 9.07 0.62 8.96
N VAL A 101 8.94 1.91 8.66
CA VAL A 101 8.55 2.95 9.63
C VAL A 101 7.32 3.66 9.09
N LEU A 102 6.26 3.68 9.89
CA LEU A 102 5.08 4.52 9.63
C LEU A 102 5.29 5.88 10.31
N LYS A 103 5.15 6.96 9.56
CA LYS A 103 5.21 8.34 10.09
C LYS A 103 3.88 9.03 9.88
N CYS A 104 3.37 9.65 10.93
CA CYS A 104 2.36 10.70 10.81
C CYS A 104 3.04 12.02 10.46
N GLY A 105 2.40 12.80 9.59
CA GLY A 105 2.75 14.18 9.29
C GLY A 105 1.66 15.12 9.80
N ILE A 106 1.92 16.42 9.63
CA ILE A 106 0.90 17.45 9.85
C ILE A 106 0.40 17.84 8.46
N ALA A 107 -0.91 17.89 8.26
CA ALA A 107 -1.47 18.57 7.10
C ALA A 107 -1.10 20.05 7.24
N MET A 108 -0.04 20.50 6.57
CA MET A 108 0.23 21.94 6.50
C MET A 108 -0.90 22.55 5.69
N GLY A 109 -1.88 23.14 6.37
CA GLY A 109 -2.88 23.99 5.74
C GLY A 109 -2.17 25.05 4.91
N GLN A 110 -2.56 25.17 3.64
CA GLN A 110 -2.18 26.35 2.87
C GLN A 110 -2.74 27.59 3.58
N PRO A 111 -1.95 28.68 3.67
CA PRO A 111 -2.44 29.96 4.19
C PRO A 111 -3.56 30.54 3.33
#